data_AF-A0A8K0DMM6-F1
#
_entry.id   AF-A0A8K0DMM6-F1
#
_cell.length_a   1.000
_cell.length_b   1.000
_cell.length_c   1.000
_cell.angle_alpha   90.00
_cell.angle_beta   90.00
_cell.angle_gamma   90.00
#
_symmetry.space_group_name_H-M   'P 1'
#
loop_
_entity.id
_entity.type
_entity.pdbx_description
1 polymer ?
#
loop_
_entity_poly.entity_id
_entity_poly.type
_entity_poly.pdbx_seq_one_letter_code
_entity_poly.pdbx_strand_id
1 'polypeptide(L)'
;MKCPRQDDRRNNSKQRRIKHLRGQQLRDERITELLKMCLQKVCELQADLQRNEEQENDPEAAGYAACAIETIRFLSAEGVSPDHPMVKGLTRRLLGEMDD
;
A
#
# COMPACT_ATOMS: atom_id res chain seq x y z
N MET A 1 -49.76 5.27 50.90
CA MET A 1 -48.83 5.74 49.85
C MET A 1 -49.60 6.62 48.87
N LYS A 2 -49.04 7.75 48.41
CA LYS A 2 -49.66 8.67 47.43
C LYS A 2 -49.00 8.47 46.07
N CYS A 3 -49.78 8.05 45.07
CA CYS A 3 -49.28 7.79 43.72
C CYS A 3 -49.17 9.10 42.91
N PRO A 4 -48.07 9.36 42.18
CA PRO A 4 -47.91 10.60 41.41
C PRO A 4 -48.80 10.67 40.16
N ARG A 5 -49.31 11.89 39.88
CA ARG A 5 -50.26 12.24 38.81
C ARG A 5 -49.62 12.31 37.41
N GLN A 6 -50.49 12.23 36.42
CA GLN A 6 -50.24 11.87 35.02
C GLN A 6 -49.47 12.93 34.19
N ASP A 7 -49.43 14.19 34.63
CA ASP A 7 -48.81 15.29 33.87
C ASP A 7 -47.27 15.25 33.85
N ASP A 8 -46.61 14.82 34.94
CA ASP A 8 -45.14 14.70 35.01
C ASP A 8 -44.58 13.68 34.01
N ARG A 9 -45.40 12.71 33.60
CA ARG A 9 -44.97 11.66 32.65
C ARG A 9 -44.81 12.19 31.23
N ARG A 10 -45.54 13.26 30.85
CA ARG A 10 -45.55 13.77 29.47
C ARG A 10 -44.35 14.67 29.17
N ASN A 11 -43.82 15.39 30.16
CA ASN A 11 -42.64 16.24 29.99
C ASN A 11 -41.33 15.44 29.94
N ASN A 12 -41.24 14.37 30.75
CA ASN A 12 -40.06 13.50 30.79
C ASN A 12 -39.82 12.73 29.47
N SER A 13 -40.87 12.37 28.74
CA SER A 13 -40.73 11.62 27.48
C SER A 13 -40.17 12.47 26.33
N LYS A 14 -40.54 13.76 26.26
CA LYS A 14 -39.98 14.70 25.27
C LYS A 14 -38.51 15.02 25.56
N GLN A 15 -38.16 15.28 26.82
CA GLN A 15 -36.76 15.53 27.21
C GLN A 15 -35.85 14.31 26.98
N ARG A 16 -36.36 13.09 27.19
CA ARG A 16 -35.60 11.86 26.89
C ARG A 16 -35.29 11.72 25.41
N ARG A 17 -36.23 12.02 24.51
CA ARG A 17 -36.02 11.94 23.07
C ARG A 17 -34.91 12.89 22.57
N ILE A 18 -34.87 14.13 23.07
CA ILE A 18 -33.85 15.11 22.68
C ILE A 18 -32.45 14.66 23.14
N LYS A 19 -32.34 14.09 24.34
CA LYS A 19 -31.07 13.54 24.84
C LYS A 19 -30.59 12.34 24.01
N HIS A 20 -31.50 11.47 23.57
CA HIS A 20 -31.16 10.33 22.71
C HIS A 20 -30.67 10.77 21.32
N LEU A 21 -31.35 11.74 20.69
CA LEU A 21 -30.95 12.30 19.39
C LEU A 21 -29.56 12.93 19.45
N ARG A 22 -29.28 13.73 20.50
CA ARG A 22 -27.97 14.37 20.69
C ARG A 22 -26.86 13.37 20.96
N GLY A 23 -27.16 12.32 21.74
CA GLY A 23 -26.22 11.21 21.96
C GLY A 23 -25.97 10.37 20.71
N GLN A 24 -26.95 10.28 19.80
CA GLN A 24 -26.79 9.60 18.52
C GLN A 24 -25.92 10.43 17.55
N GLN A 25 -26.16 11.75 17.47
CA GLN A 25 -25.32 12.66 16.68
C GLN A 25 -23.84 12.63 17.10
N LEU A 26 -23.54 12.65 18.40
CA LEU A 26 -22.15 12.57 18.89
C LEU A 26 -21.46 11.23 18.52
N ARG A 27 -22.23 10.13 18.46
CA ARG A 27 -21.71 8.83 18.01
C ARG A 27 -21.48 8.83 16.51
N ASP A 28 -22.39 9.42 15.75
CA ASP A 28 -22.29 9.51 14.28
C ASP A 28 -21.10 10.39 13.87
N GLU A 29 -20.85 11.48 14.61
CA GLU A 29 -19.65 12.33 14.46
C GLU A 29 -18.36 11.53 14.72
N ARG A 30 -18.33 10.76 15.81
CA ARG A 30 -17.18 9.90 16.15
C ARG A 30 -16.95 8.80 15.10
N ILE A 31 -18.02 8.16 14.62
CA ILE A 31 -17.92 7.15 13.56
C ILE A 31 -17.40 7.79 12.27
N THR A 32 -17.90 8.97 11.93
CA THR A 32 -17.47 9.72 10.75
C THR A 32 -15.98 10.06 10.84
N GLU A 33 -15.49 10.47 12.01
CA GLU A 33 -14.07 10.75 12.24
C GLU A 33 -13.21 9.49 12.06
N LEU A 34 -13.64 8.36 12.63
CA LEU A 34 -12.94 7.08 12.44
C LEU A 34 -12.93 6.66 10.97
N LEU A 35 -14.03 6.82 10.24
CA LEU A 35 -14.10 6.52 8.81
C LEU A 35 -13.16 7.41 7.99
N LYS A 36 -13.03 8.69 8.34
CA LYS A 36 -12.06 9.61 7.71
C LYS A 36 -10.63 9.15 7.96
N MET A 37 -10.29 8.78 9.20
CA MET A 37 -8.96 8.25 9.53
C MET A 37 -8.67 6.94 8.77
N CYS A 38 -9.63 6.03 8.70
CA CYS A 38 -9.49 4.80 7.93
C CYS A 38 -9.28 5.07 6.44
N LEU A 39 -10.07 5.96 5.84
CA LEU A 39 -9.94 6.31 4.43
C LEU A 39 -8.57 6.94 4.14
N GLN A 40 -8.12 7.88 4.99
CA GLN A 40 -6.80 8.47 4.88
C GLN A 40 -5.72 7.39 4.91
N LYS A 41 -5.80 6.44 5.85
CA LYS A 41 -4.80 5.37 5.95
C LYS A 41 -4.81 4.44 4.73
N VAL A 42 -5.98 4.15 4.16
CA VAL A 42 -6.09 3.38 2.92
C VAL A 42 -5.42 4.12 1.76
N CYS A 43 -5.65 5.43 1.61
CA CYS A 43 -5.00 6.22 0.57
C CYS A 43 -3.47 6.28 0.73
N GLU A 44 -2.96 6.43 1.96
CA GLU A 44 -1.52 6.37 2.25
C GLU A 44 -0.94 5.01 1.84
N LEU A 45 -1.57 3.91 2.24
CA LEU A 45 -1.11 2.55 1.91
C LEU A 45 -1.17 2.29 0.39
N GLN A 46 -2.17 2.82 -0.30
CA GLN A 46 -2.27 2.71 -1.77
C GLN A 46 -1.14 3.49 -2.45
N ALA A 47 -0.80 4.69 -1.96
CA ALA A 47 0.32 5.46 -2.49
C ALA A 47 1.68 4.79 -2.20
N ASP A 48 1.83 4.12 -1.06
CA ASP A 48 3.02 3.32 -0.74
C ASP A 48 3.14 2.10 -1.67
N LEU A 49 2.02 1.39 -1.89
CA LEU A 49 1.98 0.24 -2.80
C LEU A 49 2.26 0.65 -4.25
N GLN A 50 1.67 1.74 -4.75
CA GLN A 50 1.92 2.23 -6.11
C GLN A 50 3.37 2.67 -6.32
N ARG A 51 3.96 3.35 -5.33
CA ARG A 51 5.38 3.71 -5.37
C ARG A 51 6.28 2.47 -5.40
N ASN A 52 5.90 1.41 -4.70
CA ASN A 52 6.60 0.14 -4.76
C ASN A 52 6.36 -0.58 -6.09
N GLU A 53 5.13 -0.65 -6.62
CA GLU A 53 4.84 -1.26 -7.93
C GLU A 53 5.54 -0.55 -9.10
N GLU A 54 5.71 0.77 -9.04
CA GLU A 54 6.51 1.55 -10.01
C GLU A 54 8.02 1.31 -9.87
N GLN A 55 8.48 0.77 -8.72
CA GLN A 55 9.88 0.52 -8.40
C GLN A 55 10.24 -0.98 -8.35
N GLU A 56 9.26 -1.88 -8.33
CA GLU A 56 9.44 -3.29 -8.01
C GLU A 56 9.27 -4.15 -9.25
N ASN A 57 10.44 -4.44 -9.83
CA ASN A 57 10.78 -5.72 -10.46
C ASN A 57 9.79 -6.21 -11.52
N ASP A 58 10.06 -5.88 -12.78
CA ASP A 58 9.70 -6.80 -13.85
C ASP A 58 10.48 -8.12 -13.61
N PRO A 59 9.82 -9.19 -13.10
CA PRO A 59 10.51 -10.44 -12.80
C PRO A 59 11.06 -11.08 -14.08
N GLU A 60 10.48 -10.74 -15.23
CA GLU A 60 10.96 -11.17 -16.54
C GLU A 60 12.29 -10.47 -16.86
N ALA A 61 12.38 -9.15 -16.69
CA ALA A 61 13.63 -8.41 -16.83
C ALA A 61 14.72 -8.90 -15.86
N ALA A 62 14.36 -9.17 -14.60
CA ALA A 62 15.28 -9.74 -13.62
C ALA A 62 15.76 -11.14 -14.03
N GLY A 63 14.87 -11.97 -14.58
CA GLY A 63 15.20 -13.29 -15.11
C GLY A 63 16.16 -13.22 -16.31
N TYR A 64 15.91 -12.31 -17.26
CA TYR A 64 16.81 -12.09 -18.39
C TYR A 64 18.18 -11.59 -17.95
N ALA A 65 18.25 -10.66 -16.99
CA ALA A 65 19.51 -10.18 -16.43
C ALA A 65 20.30 -11.30 -15.74
N ALA A 66 19.63 -12.13 -14.95
CA ALA A 66 20.26 -13.29 -14.31
C ALA A 66 20.82 -14.28 -15.34
N CYS A 67 20.06 -14.58 -16.40
CA CYS A 67 20.49 -15.45 -17.50
C CYS A 67 21.71 -14.89 -18.25
N ALA A 68 21.72 -13.58 -18.51
CA ALA A 68 22.84 -12.88 -19.12
C ALA A 68 24.12 -12.99 -18.28
N ILE A 69 24.02 -12.70 -16.97
CA ILE A 69 25.16 -12.80 -16.04
C ILE A 69 25.70 -14.23 -16.00
N GLU A 70 24.82 -15.22 -15.90
CA GLU A 70 25.23 -16.63 -15.82
C GLU A 70 25.92 -17.09 -17.12
N THR A 71 25.48 -16.60 -18.28
CA THR A 71 26.13 -16.86 -19.57
C THR A 71 27.58 -16.35 -19.58
N ILE A 72 27.83 -15.14 -19.07
CA ILE A 72 29.19 -14.58 -18.99
C ILE A 72 30.06 -15.37 -18.01
N ARG A 73 29.48 -15.80 -16.87
CA ARG A 73 30.16 -16.66 -15.89
C ARG A 73 30.52 -18.01 -16.46
N PHE A 74 29.61 -18.64 -17.20
CA PHE A 74 29.85 -19.90 -17.88
C PHE A 74 31.02 -19.78 -18.86
N LEU A 75 31.04 -18.77 -19.73
CA LEU A 75 32.15 -18.54 -20.66
C LEU A 75 33.49 -18.37 -19.94
N SER A 76 33.49 -17.65 -18.82
CA SER A 76 34.69 -17.47 -17.99
C SER A 76 35.18 -18.79 -17.38
N ALA A 77 34.25 -19.64 -16.91
CA ALA A 77 34.56 -20.96 -16.35
C ALA A 77 35.13 -21.92 -17.40
N GLU A 78 34.70 -21.81 -18.66
CA GLU A 78 35.25 -22.52 -19.81
C GLU A 78 36.61 -21.96 -20.29
N GLY A 79 37.16 -20.97 -19.57
CA GLY A 79 38.47 -20.38 -19.86
C GLY A 79 38.45 -19.33 -20.97
N VAL A 80 37.28 -18.86 -21.40
CA VAL A 80 37.19 -17.75 -22.34
C VAL A 80 37.53 -16.45 -21.61
N SER A 81 38.56 -15.76 -22.09
CA SER A 81 38.98 -14.49 -21.48
C SER A 81 37.85 -13.44 -21.55
N PRO A 82 37.61 -12.67 -20.46
CA PRO A 82 36.69 -11.54 -20.48
C PRO A 82 37.12 -10.43 -21.47
N ASP A 83 38.41 -10.39 -21.84
CA ASP A 83 38.92 -9.47 -22.85
C ASP A 83 38.67 -9.91 -24.29
N HIS A 84 38.18 -11.14 -24.50
CA HIS A 84 37.88 -11.66 -25.81
C HIS A 84 36.81 -10.80 -26.51
N PRO A 85 37.00 -10.39 -27.78
CA PRO A 85 36.12 -9.43 -28.46
C PRO A 85 34.65 -9.88 -28.49
N MET A 86 34.39 -11.19 -28.61
CA MET A 86 33.03 -11.72 -28.54
C MET A 86 32.43 -11.61 -27.12
N VAL A 87 33.21 -11.83 -26.06
CA VAL A 87 32.72 -11.74 -24.68
C VAL A 87 32.41 -10.29 -24.34
N LYS A 88 33.30 -9.35 -24.69
CA LYS A 88 33.04 -7.91 -24.57
C LYS A 88 31.77 -7.47 -25.31
N GLY A 89 31.61 -7.94 -26.54
CA GLY A 89 30.40 -7.67 -27.33
C GLY A 89 29.13 -8.23 -26.69
N LEU A 90 29.19 -9.43 -26.12
CA LEU A 90 28.07 -10.05 -25.40
C LEU A 90 27.74 -9.29 -24.11
N THR A 91 28.74 -8.97 -23.28
CA THR A 91 28.57 -8.20 -22.05
C THR A 91 27.91 -6.86 -22.31
N ARG A 92 28.37 -6.11 -23.33
CA ARG A 92 27.76 -4.83 -23.72
C ARG A 92 26.30 -4.98 -24.14
N ARG A 93 25.99 -6.00 -24.95
CA ARG A 93 24.63 -6.21 -25.48
C ARG A 93 23.65 -6.75 -24.44
N LEU A 94 24.13 -7.54 -23.48
CA LEU A 94 23.28 -8.22 -22.49
C LEU A 94 23.17 -7.45 -21.17
N LEU A 95 24.22 -6.76 -20.74
CA LEU A 95 24.28 -6.06 -19.45
C LEU A 95 24.29 -4.53 -19.59
N GLY A 96 24.35 -4.00 -20.81
CA GLY A 96 24.24 -2.57 -21.05
C GLY A 96 25.44 -1.75 -20.56
N GLU A 97 26.61 -2.36 -20.36
CA GLU A 97 27.84 -1.64 -20.01
C GLU A 97 28.23 -0.71 -21.17
N MET A 98 27.85 0.57 -21.05
CA MET A 98 28.38 1.65 -21.89
C MET A 98 29.79 1.95 -21.41
N ASP A 99 30.79 1.80 -22.28
CA ASP A 99 32.10 2.40 -22.04
C ASP A 99 31.92 3.93 -21.98
N ASP A 100 32.35 4.56 -20.88
CA ASP A 100 32.47 6.02 -20.74
C ASP A 100 33.42 6.63 -21.81
#